data_AF-A0A356KC83-F1
#
_entry.id   AF-A0A356KC83-F1
#
_cell.length_a   1.000
_cell.length_b   1.000
_cell.length_c   1.000
_cell.angle_alpha   90.00
_cell.angle_beta   90.00
_cell.angle_gamma   90.00
#
_symmetry.space_group_name_H-M   'P 1'
#
loop_
_entity.id
_entity.type
_entity.pdbx_description
1 polymer ?
#
loop_
_entity_poly.entity_id
_entity_poly.type
_entity_poly.pdbx_seq_one_letter_code
_entity_poly.pdbx_strand_id
1 'polypeptide(L)'
;MDDWDRFVVAEKRAEAPGTWTLRLVPEDGGDVPRGQAGQYLTLRFDLPGEALPQVRCYSLSHAPERGAYEVTIKETRREGGEPGRVSGFVNRALAAGAVVELRPPAGSFVVEATRGPLVFVAGGIGITPFMSMLRQLERAGSQRPVRLFYGVRSGAEHPFAAELRELAARAEWLELHVRYSRPRAEDRAGEDYDEAGRVDLELLKRSLPPSDVPY
;
A
#
# COMPACT_ATOMS: atom_id res chain seq x y z
N MET A 1 -3.65 -11.85 -27.80
CA MET A 1 -4.31 -10.54 -27.80
C MET A 1 -3.75 -9.83 -26.58
N ASP A 2 -3.11 -8.68 -26.80
CA ASP A 2 -2.27 -8.00 -25.81
C ASP A 2 -3.21 -7.22 -24.86
N ASP A 3 -3.69 -7.92 -23.83
CA ASP A 3 -4.84 -7.52 -23.01
C ASP A 3 -4.47 -6.35 -22.09
N TRP A 4 -4.69 -5.13 -22.58
CA TRP A 4 -4.48 -3.87 -21.89
C TRP A 4 -5.77 -3.06 -21.92
N ASP A 5 -6.34 -2.82 -20.75
CA ASP A 5 -7.55 -2.04 -20.59
C ASP A 5 -7.20 -0.59 -20.27
N ARG A 6 -7.98 0.35 -20.81
CA ARG A 6 -7.79 1.79 -20.64
C ARG A 6 -8.56 2.29 -19.43
N PHE A 7 -7.86 2.98 -18.55
CA PHE A 7 -8.37 3.52 -17.30
C PHE A 7 -8.03 5.00 -17.18
N VAL A 8 -8.93 5.77 -16.57
CA VAL A 8 -8.70 7.17 -16.23
C VAL A 8 -8.27 7.26 -14.78
N VAL A 9 -7.25 8.07 -14.50
CA VAL A 9 -6.92 8.53 -13.15
C VAL A 9 -8.04 9.48 -12.71
N ALA A 10 -9.08 8.96 -12.08
CA ALA A 10 -10.20 9.75 -11.58
C ALA A 10 -9.76 10.70 -10.46
N GLU A 11 -8.82 10.25 -9.62
CA GLU A 11 -8.30 11.03 -8.50
C GLU A 11 -6.81 10.73 -8.28
N LYS A 12 -6.07 11.75 -7.84
CA LYS A 12 -4.70 11.63 -7.33
C LYS A 12 -4.61 12.37 -5.99
N ARG A 13 -4.46 11.63 -4.90
CA ARG A 13 -4.38 12.18 -3.53
C ARG A 13 -3.04 11.90 -2.88
N ALA A 14 -2.57 12.82 -2.05
CA ALA A 14 -1.31 12.67 -1.33
C ALA A 14 -1.52 11.85 -0.05
N GLU A 15 -0.66 10.84 0.15
CA GLU A 15 -0.63 10.03 1.39
C GLU A 15 0.54 10.42 2.29
N ALA A 16 1.63 10.91 1.69
CA ALA A 16 2.81 11.48 2.32
C ALA A 16 3.60 12.27 1.26
N PRO A 17 4.57 13.13 1.63
CA PRO A 17 5.51 13.72 0.69
C PRO A 17 6.06 12.71 -0.34
N GLY A 18 5.80 12.97 -1.62
CA GLY A 18 6.22 12.11 -2.72
C GLY A 18 5.51 10.75 -2.80
N THR A 19 4.41 10.55 -2.08
CA THR A 19 3.62 9.32 -2.08
C THR A 19 2.16 9.64 -2.41
N TRP A 20 1.66 9.04 -3.48
CA TRP A 20 0.35 9.37 -4.04
C TRP A 20 -0.50 8.12 -4.23
N THR A 21 -1.77 8.18 -3.83
CA THR A 21 -2.77 7.20 -4.25
C THR A 21 -3.45 7.68 -5.52
N LEU A 22 -3.53 6.79 -6.50
CA LEU A 22 -4.27 6.97 -7.75
C LEU A 22 -5.54 6.15 -7.69
N ARG A 23 -6.70 6.79 -7.87
CA ARG A 23 -7.98 6.12 -8.09
C ARG A 23 -8.20 5.96 -9.58
N LEU A 24 -8.31 4.71 -10.03
CA LEU A 24 -8.39 4.32 -11.43
C LEU A 24 -9.80 3.80 -11.73
N VAL A 25 -10.45 4.38 -12.73
CA VAL A 25 -11.77 3.94 -13.22
C VAL A 25 -11.68 3.56 -14.70
N PRO A 26 -12.46 2.59 -15.18
CA PRO A 26 -12.43 2.21 -16.59
C PRO A 26 -12.87 3.39 -17.47
N GLU A 27 -12.16 3.62 -18.57
CA GLU A 27 -12.42 4.76 -19.48
C GLU A 27 -13.79 4.62 -20.18
N ASP A 28 -14.20 3.39 -20.47
CA ASP A 28 -15.48 3.07 -21.12
C ASP A 28 -16.68 3.02 -20.14
N GLY A 29 -16.43 3.22 -18.84
CA GLY A 29 -17.46 3.14 -17.80
C GLY A 29 -17.98 1.72 -17.53
N GLY A 30 -17.30 0.69 -18.05
CA GLY A 30 -17.65 -0.71 -17.87
C GLY A 30 -17.43 -1.23 -16.44
N ASP A 31 -17.79 -2.49 -16.23
CA ASP A 31 -17.44 -3.20 -14.99
C ASP A 31 -15.99 -3.68 -15.05
N VAL A 32 -15.32 -3.68 -13.89
CA VAL A 32 -13.95 -4.19 -13.75
C VAL A 32 -13.94 -5.50 -12.99
N PRO A 33 -13.10 -6.49 -13.37
CA PRO A 33 -12.95 -7.72 -12.62
C PRO A 33 -12.63 -7.43 -11.15
N ARG A 34 -13.34 -8.07 -10.23
CA ARG A 34 -13.04 -7.87 -8.81
C ARG A 34 -11.70 -8.52 -8.48
N GLY A 35 -10.72 -7.73 -8.04
CA GLY A 35 -9.48 -8.24 -7.46
C GLY A 35 -9.68 -8.84 -6.06
N GLN A 36 -8.61 -9.40 -5.51
CA GLN A 36 -8.53 -9.82 -4.11
C GLN A 36 -7.56 -8.92 -3.35
N ALA A 37 -7.83 -8.65 -2.07
CA ALA A 37 -6.93 -7.80 -1.28
C ALA A 37 -5.54 -8.43 -1.16
N GLY A 38 -4.52 -7.63 -1.47
CA GLY A 38 -3.13 -8.06 -1.55
C GLY A 38 -2.61 -8.32 -2.97
N GLN A 39 -3.50 -8.49 -3.95
CA GLN A 39 -3.13 -8.55 -5.37
C GLN A 39 -2.54 -7.22 -5.87
N TYR A 40 -1.94 -7.27 -7.05
CA TYR A 40 -1.38 -6.11 -7.74
C TYR A 40 -1.99 -5.92 -9.12
N LEU A 41 -1.88 -4.69 -9.62
CA LEU A 41 -2.13 -4.33 -11.01
C LEU A 41 -0.80 -4.17 -11.75
N THR A 42 -0.78 -4.56 -13.01
CA THR A 42 0.32 -4.24 -13.93
C THR A 42 -0.09 -3.04 -14.77
N LEU A 43 0.56 -1.90 -14.56
CA LEU A 43 0.26 -0.64 -15.24
C LEU A 43 1.31 -0.35 -16.30
N ARG A 44 0.87 0.23 -17.41
CA ARG A 44 1.70 0.73 -18.51
C ARG A 44 1.57 2.25 -18.59
N PHE A 45 2.72 2.91 -18.66
CA PHE A 45 2.82 4.37 -18.74
C PHE A 45 3.62 4.78 -19.97
N ASP A 46 3.04 5.66 -20.77
CA ASP A 46 3.77 6.41 -21.79
C ASP A 46 4.44 7.62 -21.13
N LEU A 47 5.76 7.62 -21.09
CA LEU A 47 6.53 8.68 -20.44
C LEU A 47 7.02 9.69 -21.49
N PRO A 48 6.84 11.01 -21.28
CA PRO A 48 7.36 12.02 -22.19
C PRO A 48 8.87 11.86 -22.42
N GLY A 49 9.27 11.78 -23.70
CA GLY A 49 10.67 11.61 -24.09
C GLY A 49 11.20 10.17 -24.03
N GLU A 50 10.38 9.18 -23.69
CA GLU A 50 10.74 7.77 -23.81
C GLU A 50 10.12 7.14 -25.06
N ALA A 51 10.91 6.37 -25.81
CA ALA A 51 10.45 5.72 -27.03
C ALA A 51 9.60 4.47 -26.78
N LEU A 52 9.69 3.89 -25.58
CA LEU A 52 8.97 2.68 -25.18
C LEU A 52 8.20 2.92 -23.89
N PRO A 53 7.00 2.34 -23.76
CA PRO A 53 6.23 2.45 -22.54
C PRO A 53 6.91 1.74 -21.37
N GLN A 54 6.71 2.27 -20.17
CA GLN A 54 7.20 1.66 -18.93
C GLN A 54 6.10 0.86 -18.25
N VAL A 55 6.37 -0.42 -17.99
CA VAL A 55 5.44 -1.32 -17.30
C VAL A 55 5.88 -1.57 -15.86
N ARG A 56 5.01 -1.39 -14.87
CA ARG A 56 5.29 -1.60 -13.45
C ARG A 56 4.11 -2.24 -12.72
N CYS A 57 4.41 -3.03 -11.69
CA CYS A 57 3.41 -3.62 -10.82
C CYS A 57 3.20 -2.76 -9.57
N TYR A 58 1.94 -2.56 -9.18
CA TYR A 58 1.57 -1.87 -7.96
C TYR A 58 0.47 -2.64 -7.24
N SER A 59 0.70 -2.99 -5.97
CA SER A 59 -0.33 -3.62 -5.14
C SER A 59 -1.56 -2.72 -5.06
N LEU A 60 -2.74 -3.34 -5.07
CA LEU A 60 -3.96 -2.69 -4.67
C LEU A 60 -3.75 -2.14 -3.26
N SER A 61 -3.98 -0.84 -3.07
CA SER A 61 -3.88 -0.19 -1.75
C SER A 61 -5.22 -0.06 -1.05
N HIS A 62 -6.31 -0.40 -1.75
CA HIS A 62 -7.66 -0.31 -1.24
C HIS A 62 -8.35 -1.68 -1.29
N ALA A 63 -9.35 -1.89 -0.44
CA ALA A 63 -10.19 -3.09 -0.52
C ALA A 63 -10.80 -3.21 -1.93
N PRO A 64 -10.83 -4.40 -2.54
CA PRO A 64 -11.39 -4.58 -3.87
C PRO A 64 -12.86 -4.16 -3.95
N GLU A 65 -13.10 -3.06 -4.66
CA GLU A 65 -14.42 -2.49 -4.95
C GLU A 65 -14.88 -2.84 -6.37
N ARG A 66 -16.18 -2.66 -6.61
CA ARG A 66 -16.70 -2.64 -7.98
C ARG A 66 -16.38 -1.28 -8.61
N GLY A 67 -15.97 -1.31 -9.87
CA GLY A 67 -15.84 -0.11 -10.72
C GLY A 67 -14.60 0.76 -10.50
N ALA A 68 -13.70 0.43 -9.56
CA ALA A 68 -12.45 1.17 -9.41
C ALA A 68 -11.34 0.34 -8.76
N TYR A 69 -10.11 0.73 -9.06
CA TYR A 69 -8.93 0.28 -8.33
C TYR A 69 -8.20 1.47 -7.71
N GLU A 70 -7.48 1.21 -6.62
CA GLU A 70 -6.54 2.19 -6.09
C GLU A 70 -5.16 1.56 -5.94
N VAL A 71 -4.14 2.32 -6.34
CA VAL A 71 -2.73 1.98 -6.16
C VAL A 71 -2.02 3.16 -5.52
N THR A 72 -1.07 2.88 -4.63
CA THR A 72 -0.29 3.93 -3.96
C THR A 72 1.17 3.82 -4.33
N ILE A 73 1.73 4.92 -4.86
CA ILE A 73 3.02 4.98 -5.51
C ILE A 73 3.89 6.00 -4.78
N LYS A 74 5.03 5.54 -4.26
CA LYS A 74 6.07 6.39 -3.67
C LYS A 74 7.14 6.73 -4.72
N GLU A 75 7.55 8.00 -4.79
CA GLU A 75 8.70 8.44 -5.57
C GLU A 75 9.95 7.73 -5.05
N THR A 76 10.59 6.98 -5.95
CA THR A 76 11.86 6.32 -5.68
C THR A 76 13.00 7.11 -6.29
N ARG A 77 14.22 6.87 -5.83
CA ARG A 77 15.44 7.45 -6.41
C ARG A 77 16.24 6.38 -7.12
N ARG A 78 16.77 6.72 -8.29
CA ARG A 78 17.72 5.91 -9.05
C ARG A 78 19.13 6.16 -8.54
N GLU A 79 20.09 5.39 -9.05
CA GLU A 79 21.51 5.70 -8.89
C GLU A 79 21.78 7.14 -9.35
N GLY A 80 22.61 7.87 -8.59
CA GLY A 80 22.86 9.30 -8.80
C GLY A 80 21.80 10.24 -8.21
N GLY A 81 20.74 9.74 -7.57
CA GLY A 81 19.74 10.56 -6.87
C GLY A 81 18.62 11.13 -7.74
N GLU A 82 18.60 10.78 -9.03
CA GLU A 82 17.53 11.16 -9.95
C GLU A 82 16.19 10.50 -9.54
N PRO A 83 15.03 11.13 -9.81
CA PRO A 83 13.74 10.48 -9.65
C PRO A 83 13.63 9.18 -10.47
N GLY A 84 12.91 8.19 -9.94
CA GLY A 84 12.49 7.01 -10.70
C GLY A 84 11.69 7.43 -11.93
N ARG A 85 11.82 6.70 -13.05
CA ARG A 85 11.15 7.04 -14.32
C ARG A 85 9.63 7.17 -14.14
N VAL A 86 8.98 6.07 -13.75
CA VAL A 86 7.52 6.04 -13.53
C VAL A 86 7.14 6.76 -12.23
N SER A 87 7.80 6.47 -11.12
CA SER A 87 7.40 7.04 -9.81
C SER A 87 7.63 8.56 -9.73
N GLY A 88 8.65 9.07 -10.41
CA GLY A 88 8.90 10.51 -10.58
C GLY A 88 7.90 11.16 -11.54
N PHE A 89 7.54 10.49 -12.64
CA PHE A 89 6.46 10.95 -13.53
C PHE A 89 5.12 11.04 -12.78
N VAL A 90 4.76 9.99 -12.02
CA VAL A 90 3.57 9.98 -11.16
C VAL A 90 3.61 11.14 -10.18
N ASN A 91 4.75 11.39 -9.54
CA ASN A 91 4.89 12.48 -8.57
C ASN A 91 4.72 13.87 -9.22
N ARG A 92 5.34 14.11 -10.39
CA ARG A 92 5.55 15.47 -10.93
C ARG A 92 4.59 15.88 -12.05
N ALA A 93 4.12 14.93 -12.85
CA ALA A 93 3.44 15.22 -14.11
C ALA A 93 2.09 14.52 -14.27
N LEU A 94 1.93 13.30 -13.76
CA LEU A 94 0.64 12.61 -13.83
C LEU A 94 -0.41 13.37 -13.01
N ALA A 95 -1.56 13.63 -13.61
CA ALA A 95 -2.68 14.34 -13.00
C ALA A 95 -3.98 13.55 -13.16
N ALA A 96 -5.01 13.93 -12.41
CA ALA A 96 -6.36 13.42 -12.64
C ALA A 96 -6.82 13.75 -14.07
N GLY A 97 -7.59 12.84 -14.67
CA GLY A 97 -8.01 12.88 -16.08
C GLY A 97 -7.02 12.24 -17.05
N ALA A 98 -5.80 11.90 -16.62
CA ALA A 98 -4.85 11.17 -17.45
C ALA A 98 -5.31 9.72 -17.67
N VAL A 99 -5.05 9.20 -18.88
CA VAL A 99 -5.30 7.79 -19.20
C VAL A 99 -4.05 6.97 -18.89
N VAL A 100 -4.26 5.82 -18.27
CA VAL A 100 -3.25 4.78 -18.06
C VAL A 100 -3.83 3.45 -18.55
N GLU A 101 -2.95 2.54 -18.91
CA GLU A 101 -3.37 1.19 -19.30
C GLU A 101 -2.98 0.20 -18.23
N LEU A 102 -3.83 -0.79 -17.97
CA LEU A 102 -3.55 -1.82 -17.00
C LEU A 102 -4.01 -3.20 -17.47
N ARG A 103 -3.43 -4.22 -16.84
CA ARG A 103 -3.93 -5.60 -16.92
C ARG A 103 -4.81 -5.90 -15.70
N PRO A 104 -5.73 -6.89 -15.80
CA PRO A 104 -6.52 -7.34 -14.67
C PRO A 104 -5.66 -7.68 -13.43
N PRO A 105 -6.23 -7.56 -12.21
CA PRO A 105 -5.54 -7.90 -10.97
C PRO A 105 -4.90 -9.30 -11.00
N ALA A 106 -3.67 -9.40 -10.51
CA ALA A 106 -2.91 -10.64 -10.47
C ALA A 106 -2.15 -10.82 -9.15
N GLY A 107 -1.65 -12.04 -8.94
CA GLY A 107 -0.89 -12.42 -7.75
C GLY A 107 -1.68 -13.32 -6.80
N SER A 108 -0.94 -14.07 -5.97
CA SER A 108 -1.45 -15.02 -4.99
C SER A 108 -1.22 -14.60 -3.54
N PHE A 109 -0.63 -13.43 -3.31
CA PHE A 109 -0.44 -12.86 -1.98
C PHE A 109 -1.75 -12.23 -1.50
N VAL A 110 -2.62 -13.04 -0.90
CA VAL A 110 -3.96 -12.65 -0.48
C VAL A 110 -4.25 -13.17 0.93
N VAL A 111 -5.22 -12.58 1.62
CA VAL A 111 -5.67 -13.11 2.90
C VAL A 111 -6.31 -14.47 2.68
N GLU A 112 -5.73 -15.53 3.25
CA GLU A 112 -6.32 -16.85 3.24
C GLU A 112 -7.68 -16.87 3.96
N ALA A 113 -8.60 -17.72 3.51
CA ALA A 113 -9.94 -17.88 4.10
C ALA A 113 -9.94 -18.53 5.51
N THR A 114 -8.77 -18.73 6.12
CA THR A 114 -8.63 -19.28 7.47
C THR A 114 -9.09 -18.27 8.54
N ARG A 115 -9.37 -18.75 9.75
CA ARG A 115 -9.75 -17.90 10.91
C ARG A 115 -8.59 -17.60 11.87
N GLY A 116 -7.42 -18.19 11.64
CA GLY A 116 -6.26 -18.02 12.53
C GLY A 116 -5.70 -16.60 12.52
N PRO A 117 -4.96 -16.15 13.54
CA PRO A 117 -4.43 -14.79 13.60
C PRO A 117 -3.53 -14.46 12.40
N LEU A 118 -3.49 -13.18 12.02
CA LEU A 118 -2.61 -12.67 10.96
C LEU A 118 -1.46 -11.87 11.56
N VAL A 119 -0.27 -12.04 10.98
CA VAL A 119 0.90 -11.24 11.29
C VAL A 119 1.37 -10.55 10.02
N PHE A 120 1.29 -9.23 9.99
CA PHE A 120 1.74 -8.41 8.87
C PHE A 120 3.05 -7.71 9.24
N VAL A 121 4.02 -7.78 8.34
CA VAL A 121 5.31 -7.10 8.49
C VAL A 121 5.56 -6.24 7.26
N ALA A 122 5.54 -4.92 7.44
CA ALA A 122 5.62 -3.95 6.38
C ALA A 122 6.80 -3.00 6.57
N GLY A 123 7.34 -2.51 5.45
CA GLY A 123 8.38 -1.49 5.42
C GLY A 123 8.09 -0.41 4.39
N GLY A 124 7.98 0.85 4.79
CA GLY A 124 7.73 1.97 3.89
C GLY A 124 6.48 1.75 3.02
N ILE A 125 6.63 1.87 1.69
CA ILE A 125 5.50 1.70 0.75
C ILE A 125 5.01 0.25 0.65
N GLY A 126 5.74 -0.73 1.21
CA GLY A 126 5.30 -2.13 1.28
C GLY A 126 4.04 -2.36 2.13
N ILE A 127 3.48 -1.32 2.75
CA ILE A 127 2.21 -1.37 3.49
C ILE A 127 1.00 -1.53 2.57
N THR A 128 1.10 -1.18 1.29
CA THR A 128 -0.04 -1.10 0.38
C THR A 128 -0.89 -2.37 0.27
N PRO A 129 -0.34 -3.60 0.09
CA PRO A 129 -1.18 -4.79 0.10
C PRO A 129 -1.89 -4.96 1.45
N PHE A 130 -1.23 -4.66 2.56
CA PHE A 130 -1.84 -4.78 3.89
C PHE A 130 -2.95 -3.76 4.13
N MET A 131 -2.86 -2.54 3.59
CA MET A 131 -3.99 -1.60 3.63
C MET A 131 -5.21 -2.16 2.91
N SER A 132 -5.01 -2.77 1.74
CA SER A 132 -6.10 -3.45 1.02
C SER A 132 -6.72 -4.57 1.86
N MET A 133 -5.89 -5.37 2.54
CA MET A 133 -6.33 -6.46 3.41
C MET A 133 -7.07 -5.96 4.65
N LEU A 134 -6.54 -4.94 5.34
CA LEU A 134 -7.15 -4.33 6.52
C LEU A 134 -8.51 -3.72 6.19
N ARG A 135 -8.60 -2.95 5.10
CA ARG A 135 -9.87 -2.38 4.63
C ARG A 135 -10.87 -3.48 4.25
N GLN A 136 -10.42 -4.60 3.66
CA GLN A 136 -11.30 -5.74 3.37
C GLN A 136 -11.82 -6.39 4.66
N LEU A 137 -10.97 -6.59 5.65
CA LEU A 137 -11.35 -7.15 6.95
C LEU A 137 -12.34 -6.25 7.70
N GLU A 138 -12.09 -4.94 7.71
CA GLU A 138 -12.98 -3.94 8.31
C GLU A 138 -14.36 -3.97 7.65
N ARG A 139 -14.41 -3.93 6.31
CA ARG A 139 -15.67 -4.00 5.55
C ARG A 139 -16.46 -5.27 5.76
N ALA A 140 -15.77 -6.38 5.98
CA ALA A 140 -16.40 -7.66 6.28
C ALA A 140 -16.87 -7.78 7.74
N GLY A 141 -16.61 -6.78 8.60
CA GLY A 141 -16.87 -6.85 10.04
C GLY A 141 -16.06 -7.94 10.75
N SER A 142 -14.91 -8.32 10.17
CA SER A 142 -14.08 -9.41 10.69
C SER A 142 -13.57 -9.10 12.09
N GLN A 143 -13.57 -10.10 12.97
CA GLN A 143 -12.94 -10.05 14.30
C GLN A 143 -11.65 -10.88 14.35
N ARG A 144 -11.12 -11.23 13.18
CA ARG A 144 -9.88 -12.01 13.07
C ARG A 144 -8.71 -11.19 13.62
N PRO A 145 -7.97 -11.67 14.63
CA PRO A 145 -6.85 -10.92 15.19
C PRO A 145 -5.78 -10.65 14.12
N VAL A 146 -5.31 -9.41 14.05
CA VAL A 146 -4.24 -8.96 13.16
C VAL A 146 -3.21 -8.20 13.98
N ARG A 147 -1.94 -8.57 13.86
CA ARG A 147 -0.82 -7.79 14.38
C ARG A 147 -0.02 -7.23 13.21
N LEU A 148 0.03 -5.91 13.08
CA LEU A 148 0.78 -5.21 12.04
C LEU A 148 2.04 -4.59 12.63
N PHE A 149 3.19 -5.05 12.16
CA PHE A 149 4.50 -4.46 12.42
C PHE A 149 4.92 -3.60 11.24
N TYR A 150 5.01 -2.30 11.43
CA TYR A 150 5.26 -1.35 10.36
C TYR A 150 6.50 -0.48 10.61
N GLY A 151 7.52 -0.68 9.79
CA GLY A 151 8.74 0.13 9.82
C GLY A 151 8.72 1.25 8.78
N VAL A 152 8.85 2.50 9.22
CA VAL A 152 9.05 3.66 8.33
C VAL A 152 10.26 4.49 8.79
N ARG A 153 10.58 5.57 8.08
CA ARG A 153 11.72 6.42 8.43
C ARG A 153 11.35 7.44 9.48
N SER A 154 10.30 8.20 9.26
CA SER A 154 9.80 9.29 10.11
C SER A 154 8.31 9.49 9.84
N GLY A 155 7.64 10.36 10.60
CA GLY A 155 6.23 10.69 10.38
C GLY A 155 5.97 11.28 9.00
N ALA A 156 6.92 12.04 8.45
CA ALA A 156 6.82 12.56 7.09
C ALA A 156 6.99 11.52 5.98
N GLU A 157 7.36 10.28 6.30
CA GLU A 157 7.43 9.16 5.35
C GLU A 157 6.50 8.01 5.75
N HIS A 158 5.46 8.31 6.54
CA HIS A 158 4.47 7.37 7.06
C HIS A 158 3.13 7.51 6.29
N PRO A 159 2.99 6.86 5.11
CA PRO A 159 1.70 6.87 4.41
C PRO A 159 0.63 6.16 5.23
N PHE A 160 -0.62 6.62 5.14
CA PHE A 160 -1.78 6.09 5.87
C PHE A 160 -1.70 6.21 7.41
N ALA A 161 -0.81 7.04 7.96
CA ALA A 161 -0.61 7.15 9.41
C ALA A 161 -1.91 7.45 10.18
N ALA A 162 -2.69 8.41 9.70
CA ALA A 162 -3.95 8.80 10.34
C ALA A 162 -4.98 7.66 10.29
N GLU A 163 -5.19 7.07 9.11
CA GLU A 163 -6.12 5.97 8.92
C GLU A 163 -5.76 4.75 9.77
N LEU A 164 -4.49 4.36 9.81
CA LEU A 164 -4.01 3.24 10.62
C LEU A 164 -4.25 3.49 12.11
N ARG A 165 -3.97 4.71 12.60
CA ARG A 165 -4.22 5.10 13.99
C ARG A 165 -5.71 5.06 14.32
N GLU A 166 -6.54 5.63 13.44
CA GLU A 166 -7.99 5.64 13.62
C GLU A 166 -8.60 4.24 13.59
N LEU A 167 -8.10 3.36 12.72
CA LEU A 167 -8.51 1.97 12.64
C LEU A 167 -8.12 1.23 13.92
N ALA A 168 -6.85 1.32 14.33
CA ALA A 168 -6.36 0.67 15.55
C ALA A 168 -7.06 1.16 16.82
N ALA A 169 -7.47 2.43 16.88
CA ALA A 169 -8.21 2.98 18.01
C ALA A 169 -9.64 2.42 18.15
N ARG A 170 -10.26 1.96 17.05
CA ARG A 170 -11.66 1.45 17.06
C ARG A 170 -11.78 -0.06 16.87
N ALA A 171 -10.77 -0.70 16.29
CA ALA A 171 -10.80 -2.12 15.96
C ALA A 171 -10.01 -2.94 16.99
N GLU A 172 -10.73 -3.56 17.93
CA GLU A 172 -10.12 -4.44 18.95
C GLU A 172 -9.35 -5.63 18.34
N TRP A 173 -9.65 -5.99 17.10
CA TRP A 173 -8.97 -7.06 16.36
C TRP A 173 -7.64 -6.63 15.75
N LEU A 174 -7.29 -5.34 15.71
CA LEU A 174 -6.05 -4.83 15.15
C LEU A 174 -5.09 -4.33 16.23
N GLU A 175 -3.93 -4.97 16.30
CA GLU A 175 -2.80 -4.49 17.10
C GLU A 175 -1.73 -3.92 16.17
N LEU A 176 -1.42 -2.63 16.36
CA LEU A 176 -0.49 -1.88 15.52
C LEU A 176 0.83 -1.63 16.27
N HIS A 177 1.95 -1.93 15.60
CA HIS A 177 3.32 -1.67 16.07
C HIS A 177 4.08 -0.87 15.00
N VAL A 178 4.23 0.43 15.19
CA VAL A 178 4.93 1.35 14.29
C VAL A 178 6.33 1.66 14.83
N ARG A 179 7.35 1.47 13.99
CA ARG A 179 8.72 1.90 14.30
C ARG A 179 9.26 2.92 13.31
N TYR A 180 9.87 3.98 13.84
CA TYR A 180 10.58 5.00 13.05
C TYR A 180 12.08 4.79 13.12
N SER A 181 12.71 4.49 11.98
CA SER A 181 14.15 4.24 11.92
C SER A 181 15.02 5.49 11.95
N ARG A 182 14.43 6.66 11.66
CA ARG A 182 15.06 7.99 11.67
C ARG A 182 14.01 9.06 12.05
N PRO A 183 13.45 9.00 13.28
CA PRO A 183 12.44 9.98 13.71
C PRO A 183 13.02 11.39 13.64
N ARG A 184 12.17 12.35 13.30
CA ARG A 184 12.50 13.78 13.28
C ARG A 184 12.27 14.39 14.66
N ALA A 185 12.71 15.64 14.84
CA ALA A 185 12.57 16.33 16.12
C ALA A 185 11.09 16.55 16.50
N GLU A 186 10.21 16.66 15.50
CA GLU A 186 8.77 16.81 15.67
C GLU A 186 8.02 15.49 15.90
N ASP A 187 8.62 14.33 15.60
CA ASP A 187 7.97 13.02 15.75
C ASP A 187 7.95 12.60 17.24
N ARG A 188 6.80 12.18 17.75
CA ARG A 188 6.62 11.81 19.17
C ARG A 188 6.42 10.32 19.38
N ALA A 189 7.31 9.70 20.16
CA ALA A 189 7.13 8.32 20.61
C ALA A 189 5.90 8.19 21.51
N GLY A 190 5.10 7.14 21.30
CA GLY A 190 3.82 6.89 21.97
C GLY A 190 2.62 7.63 21.34
N GLU A 191 2.83 8.53 20.38
CA GLU A 191 1.76 9.26 19.67
C GLU A 191 1.82 9.00 18.15
N ASP A 192 3.00 9.21 17.54
CA ASP A 192 3.24 9.07 16.10
C ASP A 192 3.81 7.70 15.73
N TYR A 193 4.55 7.10 16.64
CA TYR A 193 5.17 5.79 16.51
C TYR A 193 5.43 5.19 17.90
N ASP A 194 5.60 3.88 17.99
CA ASP A 194 5.81 3.21 19.28
C ASP A 194 7.27 3.26 19.71
N GLU A 195 8.19 2.89 18.82
CA GLU A 195 9.62 2.78 19.14
C GLU A 195 10.54 3.23 17.99
N ALA A 196 11.70 3.78 18.36
CA ALA A 196 12.72 4.10 17.37
C ALA A 196 13.44 2.82 16.89
N GLY A 197 13.86 2.82 15.63
CA GLY A 197 14.58 1.71 15.01
C GLY A 197 13.84 1.07 13.84
N ARG A 198 14.32 -0.10 13.41
CA ARG A 198 13.65 -0.91 12.38
C ARG A 198 12.79 -1.98 13.05
N VAL A 199 11.81 -2.51 12.33
CA VAL A 199 11.19 -3.78 12.73
C VAL A 199 12.27 -4.86 12.71
N ASP A 200 12.44 -5.54 13.84
CA ASP A 200 13.47 -6.57 14.05
C ASP A 200 12.88 -7.81 14.73
N LEU A 201 13.70 -8.86 14.85
CA LEU A 201 13.28 -10.11 15.48
C LEU A 201 12.98 -9.96 16.97
N GLU A 202 13.58 -8.99 17.65
CA GLU A 202 13.34 -8.76 19.08
C GLU A 202 11.91 -8.26 19.30
N LEU A 203 11.47 -7.27 18.51
CA LEU A 203 10.09 -6.79 18.49
C LEU A 203 9.10 -7.92 18.19
N LEU A 204 9.39 -8.73 17.17
CA LEU A 204 8.52 -9.85 16.81
C LEU A 204 8.41 -10.86 17.96
N LYS A 205 9.54 -11.26 18.56
CA LYS A 205 9.56 -12.25 19.65
C LYS A 205 8.83 -11.80 20.90
N ARG A 206 8.93 -10.53 21.28
CA ARG A 206 8.24 -10.02 22.48
C ARG A 206 6.75 -9.78 22.28
N SER A 207 6.33 -9.56 21.03
CA SER A 207 4.94 -9.18 20.70
C SER A 207 4.12 -10.36 20.21
N LEU A 208 4.74 -11.42 19.70
CA LEU A 208 4.05 -12.63 19.28
C LEU A 208 3.93 -13.62 20.45
N PRO A 209 2.81 -14.38 20.54
CA PRO A 209 2.74 -15.47 21.49
C PRO A 209 3.84 -16.51 21.19
N PRO A 210 4.33 -17.25 22.20
CA PRO A 210 5.21 -18.39 21.98
C PRO A 210 4.59 -19.32 20.94
N SER A 211 5.34 -19.70 19.89
CA SER A 211 4.80 -20.62 18.89
C SER A 211 4.88 -22.06 19.40
N ASP A 212 3.75 -22.75 19.44
CA ASP A 212 3.70 -24.22 19.61
C ASP A 212 4.10 -24.99 18.33
N VAL A 213 4.46 -24.26 17.27
CA VAL A 213 4.81 -24.82 15.96
C VAL A 213 6.32 -24.64 15.72
N PRO A 214 7.08 -25.73 15.53
CA PRO A 214 8.48 -25.63 15.11
C PRO A 214 8.54 -25.11 13.67
N TYR A 215 9.40 -24.11 13.44
CA TYR A 215 9.74 -23.58 12.12
C TYR A 215 10.53 -24.59 11.29
#